data_AF-A0A7C1VWN5-F1
#
_entry.id   AF-A0A7C1VWN5-F1
#
_cell.length_a   1.000
_cell.length_b   1.000
_cell.length_c   1.000
_cell.angle_alpha   90.00
_cell.angle_beta   90.00
_cell.angle_gamma   90.00
#
_symmetry.space_group_name_H-M   'P 1'
#
loop_
_entity.id
_entity.type
_entity.pdbx_description
1 polymer ?
#
loop_
_entity_poly.entity_id
_entity_poly.type
_entity_poly.pdbx_seq_one_letter_code
_entity_poly.pdbx_strand_id
1 'polypeptide(L)'
;NWSGNRVTCRDWFQLSLKEGFTVLRDQSFSADLNSAAVQRIDDVNGLRSMQFAEDAGPMAHPVRPDSYIEISNFYTVTIYEKGAEVVRMIKTLVGDEGFRKGTDLYFDRHDGQAVTTDDFVRAIEDANSIDLSQFKRWYEQAGTPEVAVETHYDELQKSLRVVMSQSCPSTPGQETKLPFLIPIAIGLLDQQGNRVAMQLAGEIDAFEGDTRILSLTETTQTYEFINIDEEPVVSLLRGFSAPVKLNYDLSNHQLAFLMANDKDSFNRWDAGQKLIINVILDLVATIQQGQALLLSPLLISQCKAILTDNDLDPALIAKMLTLPTENYIAAQMQVPDVDAIHQARDYVKKQLAVALMSDFNACYERLSNKKAYAFNSTDMAHRSLKNLCLSYLMASGDPLQVQRCLRQMKMADNMTELLAGLRLMVDQAGPEREHALRSFYEQWKHDRQVIDKWLAVQAVSQLPDTLIRIKGLMKHESFNIKNPNNVRALIGAFCRNNPIHFHAKDGSGYRFLAEQIMLLDELNPQVAARMLGALNSWRRYDSERQHLMKAALEMIANKQDLSADVYEIVTKYLAVK
;
A
#
# COMPACT_ATOMS: atom_id res chain seq x y z
N ASN A 1 -3.15 -26.08 -2.32
CA ASN A 1 -3.03 -27.52 -2.67
C ASN A 1 -1.60 -27.90 -3.01
N TRP A 2 -1.01 -27.38 -4.11
CA TRP A 2 0.35 -27.75 -4.49
C TRP A 2 1.43 -27.08 -3.61
N SER A 3 1.48 -25.75 -3.61
CA SER A 3 2.42 -24.92 -2.83
C SER A 3 2.00 -24.81 -1.35
N GLY A 4 2.02 -25.91 -0.60
CA GLY A 4 1.74 -25.91 0.83
C GLY A 4 1.14 -27.20 1.40
N ASN A 5 0.57 -28.08 0.56
CA ASN A 5 0.07 -29.39 1.01
C ASN A 5 0.89 -30.53 0.39
N ARG A 6 0.92 -30.62 -0.95
CA ARG A 6 1.70 -31.63 -1.69
C ARG A 6 3.19 -31.49 -1.40
N VAL A 7 3.67 -30.24 -1.40
CA VAL A 7 4.97 -29.87 -0.84
C VAL A 7 4.72 -28.94 0.34
N THR A 8 5.12 -29.36 1.53
CA THR A 8 4.85 -28.62 2.79
C THR A 8 6.14 -28.10 3.44
N CYS A 9 6.01 -27.35 4.53
CA CYS A 9 7.14 -26.77 5.26
C CYS A 9 7.80 -27.80 6.17
N ARG A 10 9.13 -27.96 6.10
CA ARG A 10 9.91 -28.81 7.02
C ARG A 10 9.76 -28.38 8.48
N ASP A 11 9.75 -27.07 8.70
CA ASP A 11 9.58 -26.40 9.99
C ASP A 11 8.90 -25.04 9.78
N TRP A 12 8.43 -24.42 10.86
CA TRP A 12 7.67 -23.17 10.78
C TRP A 12 8.48 -21.94 10.37
N PHE A 13 9.82 -21.99 10.45
CA PHE A 13 10.66 -20.92 9.91
C PHE A 13 10.53 -20.85 8.38
N GLN A 14 10.17 -21.96 7.72
CA GLN A 14 9.93 -22.03 6.28
C GLN A 14 8.54 -21.50 5.88
N LEU A 15 7.77 -20.82 6.75
CA LEU A 15 6.40 -20.43 6.44
C LEU A 15 6.28 -19.64 5.12
N SER A 16 7.24 -18.75 4.82
CA SER A 16 7.27 -17.99 3.56
C SER A 16 7.44 -18.85 2.31
N LEU A 17 7.93 -20.10 2.42
CA LEU A 17 7.99 -21.05 1.29
C LEU A 17 6.60 -21.26 0.70
N LYS A 18 5.61 -21.55 1.56
CA LYS A 18 4.24 -21.78 1.11
C LYS A 18 3.45 -20.50 0.98
N GLU A 19 3.59 -19.58 1.93
CA GLU A 19 2.77 -18.37 1.96
C GLU A 19 3.19 -17.38 0.87
N GLY A 20 4.47 -17.01 0.79
CA GLY A 20 4.96 -16.09 -0.23
C GLY A 20 4.72 -16.62 -1.66
N PHE A 21 4.99 -17.90 -1.90
CA PHE A 21 4.73 -18.49 -3.23
C PHE A 21 3.23 -18.57 -3.54
N THR A 22 2.38 -18.87 -2.55
CA THR A 22 0.93 -18.94 -2.78
C THR A 22 0.31 -17.55 -2.98
N VAL A 23 0.78 -16.54 -2.24
CA VAL A 23 0.38 -15.14 -2.44
C VAL A 23 0.76 -14.67 -3.84
N LEU A 24 1.98 -14.93 -4.32
CA LEU A 24 2.35 -14.61 -5.71
C LEU A 24 1.39 -15.27 -6.72
N ARG A 25 1.04 -16.54 -6.52
CA ARG A 25 0.11 -17.27 -7.40
C ARG A 25 -1.30 -16.68 -7.38
N ASP A 26 -1.79 -16.25 -6.21
CA ASP A 26 -3.08 -15.58 -6.05
C ASP A 26 -3.09 -14.18 -6.70
N GLN A 27 -2.01 -13.42 -6.53
CA GLN A 27 -1.81 -12.14 -7.20
C GLN A 27 -1.77 -12.31 -8.73
N SER A 28 -1.05 -13.32 -9.25
CA SER A 28 -1.03 -13.63 -10.69
C SER A 28 -2.42 -14.03 -11.20
N PHE A 29 -3.15 -14.89 -10.47
CA PHE A 29 -4.51 -15.27 -10.84
C PHE A 29 -5.47 -14.07 -10.88
N SER A 30 -5.38 -13.20 -9.88
CA SER A 30 -6.22 -12.00 -9.79
C SER A 30 -5.90 -10.99 -10.88
N ALA A 31 -4.61 -10.85 -11.25
CA ALA A 31 -4.16 -10.02 -12.36
C ALA A 31 -4.69 -10.55 -13.71
N ASP A 32 -4.57 -11.86 -13.96
CA ASP A 32 -4.99 -12.49 -15.23
C ASP A 32 -6.50 -12.43 -15.45
N LEU A 33 -7.29 -12.54 -14.38
CA LEU A 33 -8.76 -12.50 -14.47
C LEU A 33 -9.36 -11.09 -14.47
N ASN A 34 -8.62 -10.09 -13.98
CA ASN A 34 -9.16 -8.74 -13.76
C ASN A 34 -8.31 -7.68 -14.47
N SER A 35 -7.58 -6.85 -13.69
CA SER A 35 -6.71 -5.79 -14.20
C SER A 35 -5.34 -5.94 -13.55
N ALA A 36 -4.35 -6.34 -14.34
CA ALA A 36 -2.98 -6.56 -13.87
C ALA A 36 -2.36 -5.29 -13.26
N ALA A 37 -2.63 -4.12 -13.85
CA ALA A 37 -2.17 -2.84 -13.33
C ALA A 37 -2.75 -2.56 -11.94
N VAL A 38 -4.07 -2.72 -11.78
CA VAL A 38 -4.76 -2.49 -10.51
C VAL A 38 -4.29 -3.47 -9.43
N GLN A 39 -4.16 -4.75 -9.78
CA GLN A 39 -3.64 -5.77 -8.86
C GLN A 39 -2.25 -5.37 -8.37
N ARG A 40 -1.35 -4.99 -9.29
CA ARG A 40 0.01 -4.61 -8.93
C ARG A 40 0.06 -3.36 -8.06
N ILE A 41 -0.75 -2.36 -8.37
CA ILE A 41 -0.89 -1.13 -7.57
C ILE A 41 -1.34 -1.48 -6.14
N ASP A 42 -2.32 -2.36 -5.99
CA ASP A 42 -2.87 -2.72 -4.68
C ASP A 42 -1.87 -3.53 -3.84
N ASP A 43 -1.17 -4.49 -4.46
CA ASP A 43 -0.11 -5.27 -3.79
C ASP A 43 1.01 -4.35 -3.26
N VAL A 44 1.50 -3.44 -4.11
CA VAL A 44 2.59 -2.53 -3.75
C VAL A 44 2.15 -1.49 -2.72
N ASN A 45 0.91 -0.99 -2.82
CA ASN A 45 0.35 -0.11 -1.79
C ASN A 45 0.27 -0.81 -0.44
N GLY A 46 -0.20 -2.06 -0.41
CA GLY A 46 -0.22 -2.88 0.80
C GLY A 46 1.18 -3.02 1.40
N LEU A 47 2.17 -3.33 0.57
CA LEU A 47 3.55 -3.47 0.98
C LEU A 47 4.14 -2.17 1.56
N ARG A 48 4.04 -1.06 0.82
CA ARG A 48 4.63 0.23 1.25
C ARG A 48 3.93 0.82 2.48
N SER A 49 2.63 0.59 2.63
CA SER A 49 1.85 1.15 3.76
C SER A 49 1.94 0.32 5.04
N MET A 50 2.05 -1.01 4.94
CA MET A 50 2.04 -1.90 6.10
C MET A 50 3.37 -2.62 6.29
N GLN A 51 3.89 -3.27 5.25
CA GLN A 51 5.07 -4.11 5.35
C GLN A 51 6.34 -3.30 5.64
N PHE A 52 6.55 -2.17 4.96
CA PHE A 52 7.71 -1.30 5.21
C PHE A 52 7.72 -0.75 6.64
N ALA A 53 6.54 -0.52 7.23
CA ALA A 53 6.42 -0.10 8.63
C ALA A 53 6.73 -1.24 9.61
N GLU A 54 6.41 -2.49 9.25
CA GLU A 54 6.78 -3.69 10.02
C GLU A 54 8.30 -3.93 9.95
N ASP A 55 8.90 -3.85 8.75
CA ASP A 55 10.34 -4.02 8.51
C ASP A 55 11.23 -2.94 9.18
N ALA A 56 10.67 -1.75 9.42
CA ALA A 56 11.35 -0.67 10.14
C ALA A 56 11.06 -0.67 11.66
N GLY A 57 10.14 -1.54 12.11
CA GLY A 57 9.64 -1.59 13.48
C GLY A 57 10.41 -2.56 14.38
N PRO A 58 10.06 -2.62 15.68
CA PRO A 58 10.67 -3.55 16.64
C PRO A 58 10.36 -5.02 16.36
N MET A 59 9.37 -5.29 15.50
CA MET A 59 8.99 -6.63 15.04
C MET A 59 9.65 -7.02 13.73
N ALA A 60 10.60 -6.24 13.20
CA ALA A 60 11.27 -6.56 11.96
C ALA A 60 11.93 -7.95 12.01
N HIS A 61 11.66 -8.76 10.99
CA HIS A 61 12.21 -10.10 10.84
C HIS A 61 12.39 -10.41 9.35
N PRO A 62 13.33 -11.28 8.95
CA PRO A 62 13.41 -11.73 7.57
C PRO A 62 12.19 -12.58 7.19
N VAL A 63 11.98 -12.83 5.88
CA VAL A 63 10.87 -13.68 5.41
C VAL A 63 11.02 -15.14 5.86
N ARG A 64 12.23 -15.57 6.23
CA ARG A 64 12.51 -16.80 6.99
C ARG A 64 13.06 -16.41 8.36
N PRO A 65 12.22 -16.24 9.40
CA PRO A 65 12.65 -15.74 10.71
C PRO A 65 13.75 -16.58 11.36
N ASP A 66 14.60 -15.95 12.20
CA ASP A 66 15.64 -16.65 12.97
C ASP A 66 15.12 -17.19 14.31
N SER A 67 14.07 -16.57 14.88
CA SER A 67 13.47 -16.96 16.15
C SER A 67 12.03 -16.42 16.29
N TYR A 68 11.22 -17.06 17.14
CA TYR A 68 9.89 -16.61 17.55
C TYR A 68 9.57 -17.11 18.96
N ILE A 69 8.70 -16.39 19.69
CA ILE A 69 8.07 -16.92 20.92
C ILE A 69 6.76 -17.62 20.53
N GLU A 70 5.84 -16.87 19.92
CA GLU A 70 4.56 -17.40 19.43
C GLU A 70 4.51 -17.40 17.91
N ILE A 71 4.32 -18.57 17.29
CA ILE A 71 4.27 -18.68 15.82
C ILE A 71 3.07 -17.93 15.21
N SER A 72 1.98 -17.76 15.98
CA SER A 72 0.80 -16.96 15.60
C SER A 72 1.16 -15.50 15.27
N ASN A 73 2.20 -14.96 15.91
CA ASN A 73 2.69 -13.60 15.69
C ASN A 73 3.47 -13.45 14.37
N PHE A 74 3.82 -14.54 13.70
CA PHE A 74 4.58 -14.56 12.43
C PHE A 74 3.68 -14.81 11.21
N TYR A 75 2.37 -14.76 11.36
CA TYR A 75 1.44 -14.61 10.24
C TYR A 75 1.39 -13.13 9.80
N THR A 76 2.51 -12.64 9.30
CA THR A 76 2.80 -11.21 9.10
C THR A 76 2.78 -10.81 7.64
N VAL A 77 2.69 -9.50 7.40
CA VAL A 77 2.77 -8.93 6.04
C VAL A 77 4.15 -9.21 5.43
N THR A 78 5.20 -9.32 6.25
CA THR A 78 6.54 -9.71 5.79
C THR A 78 6.60 -11.14 5.26
N ILE A 79 6.04 -12.13 5.94
CA ILE A 79 6.07 -13.53 5.46
C ILE A 79 5.19 -13.75 4.23
N TYR A 80 4.07 -13.02 4.14
CA TYR A 80 3.10 -13.15 3.05
C TYR A 80 3.48 -12.27 1.85
N GLU A 81 3.41 -10.94 2.02
CA GLU A 81 3.53 -9.98 0.92
C GLU A 81 4.98 -9.77 0.50
N LYS A 82 5.91 -9.51 1.43
CA LYS A 82 7.34 -9.43 1.07
C LYS A 82 7.85 -10.79 0.61
N GLY A 83 7.38 -11.89 1.19
CA GLY A 83 7.63 -13.24 0.70
C GLY A 83 7.22 -13.42 -0.77
N ALA A 84 6.04 -12.92 -1.17
CA ALA A 84 5.60 -12.92 -2.55
C ALA A 84 6.49 -12.09 -3.47
N GLU A 85 6.96 -10.92 -3.01
CA GLU A 85 7.88 -10.08 -3.75
C GLU A 85 9.26 -10.73 -3.92
N VAL A 86 9.74 -11.51 -2.94
CA VAL A 86 10.96 -12.32 -3.08
C VAL A 86 10.79 -13.37 -4.18
N VAL A 87 9.67 -14.10 -4.21
CA VAL A 87 9.41 -15.07 -5.29
C VAL A 87 9.22 -14.36 -6.64
N ARG A 88 8.60 -13.17 -6.65
CA ARG A 88 8.43 -12.34 -7.84
C ARG A 88 9.78 -11.88 -8.40
N MET A 89 10.73 -11.48 -7.56
CA MET A 89 12.09 -11.12 -7.99
C MET A 89 12.79 -12.29 -8.66
N ILE A 90 12.65 -13.53 -8.13
CA ILE A 90 13.16 -14.72 -8.81
C ILE A 90 12.53 -14.83 -10.21
N LYS A 91 11.21 -14.74 -10.31
CA LYS A 91 10.50 -14.74 -11.60
C LYS A 91 10.98 -13.64 -12.55
N THR A 92 11.28 -12.45 -12.03
CA THR A 92 11.84 -11.33 -12.82
C THR A 92 13.23 -11.66 -13.37
N LEU A 93 14.08 -12.36 -12.60
CA LEU A 93 15.45 -12.70 -13.00
C LEU A 93 15.50 -13.81 -14.06
N VAL A 94 14.65 -14.84 -13.95
CA VAL A 94 14.64 -15.98 -14.88
C VAL A 94 13.59 -15.87 -15.99
N GLY A 95 12.72 -14.86 -15.94
CA GLY A 95 11.57 -14.72 -16.84
C GLY A 95 10.48 -15.78 -16.61
N ASP A 96 9.36 -15.65 -17.34
CA ASP A 96 8.19 -16.50 -17.15
C ASP A 96 8.46 -17.98 -17.48
N GLU A 97 9.17 -18.24 -18.58
CA GLU A 97 9.53 -19.59 -19.01
C GLU A 97 10.51 -20.24 -18.02
N GLY A 98 11.54 -19.50 -17.62
CA GLY A 98 12.53 -19.99 -16.67
C GLY A 98 11.94 -20.25 -15.28
N PHE A 99 11.05 -19.37 -14.83
CA PHE A 99 10.33 -19.56 -13.58
C PHE A 99 9.45 -20.80 -13.65
N ARG A 100 8.71 -20.99 -14.75
CA ARG A 100 7.89 -22.18 -14.96
C ARG A 100 8.73 -23.46 -14.89
N LYS A 101 9.82 -23.53 -15.65
CA LYS A 101 10.75 -24.66 -15.67
C LYS A 101 11.29 -24.99 -14.28
N GLY A 102 11.67 -23.97 -13.51
CA GLY A 102 12.12 -24.13 -12.14
C GLY A 102 11.03 -24.65 -11.19
N THR A 103 9.80 -24.14 -11.31
CA THR A 103 8.69 -24.63 -10.49
C THR A 103 8.26 -26.05 -10.84
N ASP A 104 8.34 -26.46 -12.11
CA ASP A 104 8.10 -27.85 -12.52
C ASP A 104 9.15 -28.77 -11.87
N LEU A 105 10.44 -28.40 -11.92
CA LEU A 105 11.51 -29.15 -11.27
C LEU A 105 11.36 -29.21 -9.75
N TYR A 106 10.91 -28.12 -9.12
CA TYR A 106 10.61 -28.07 -7.68
C TYR A 106 9.54 -29.11 -7.30
N PHE A 107 8.43 -29.15 -8.04
CA PHE A 107 7.36 -30.12 -7.75
C PHE A 107 7.78 -31.56 -8.08
N ASP A 108 8.54 -31.79 -9.16
CA ASP A 108 9.07 -33.11 -9.52
C ASP A 108 9.97 -33.70 -8.41
N ARG A 109 10.84 -32.87 -7.82
CA ARG A 109 11.76 -33.30 -6.76
C ARG A 109 11.12 -33.51 -5.40
N HIS A 110 10.13 -32.68 -5.06
CA HIS A 110 9.71 -32.48 -3.67
C HIS A 110 8.25 -32.83 -3.39
N ASP A 111 7.51 -33.35 -4.37
CA ASP A 111 6.16 -33.83 -4.13
C ASP A 111 6.11 -34.92 -3.03
N GLY A 112 5.17 -34.77 -2.08
CA GLY A 112 5.01 -35.63 -0.91
C GLY A 112 5.98 -35.34 0.23
N GLN A 113 6.78 -34.26 0.16
CA GLN A 113 7.82 -33.96 1.15
C GLN A 113 7.56 -32.65 1.91
N ALA A 114 8.23 -32.55 3.07
CA ALA A 114 8.36 -31.30 3.82
C ALA A 114 9.75 -30.72 3.58
N VAL A 115 9.84 -29.53 2.96
CA VAL A 115 11.09 -28.97 2.41
C VAL A 115 11.34 -27.53 2.88
N THR A 116 12.41 -26.92 2.39
CA THR A 116 12.89 -25.59 2.78
C THR A 116 12.79 -24.56 1.65
N THR A 117 12.95 -23.29 2.03
CA THR A 117 13.15 -22.19 1.07
C THR A 117 14.37 -22.39 0.18
N ASP A 118 15.44 -23.01 0.69
CA ASP A 118 16.65 -23.29 -0.08
C ASP A 118 16.41 -24.34 -1.17
N ASP A 119 15.55 -25.33 -0.91
CA ASP A 119 15.17 -26.34 -1.90
C ASP A 119 14.41 -25.71 -3.08
N PHE A 120 13.53 -24.75 -2.80
CA PHE A 120 12.84 -23.98 -3.83
C PHE A 120 13.81 -23.17 -4.68
N VAL A 121 14.70 -22.39 -4.06
CA VAL A 121 15.70 -21.59 -4.79
C VAL A 121 16.60 -22.49 -5.63
N ARG A 122 17.09 -23.61 -5.08
CA ARG A 122 17.95 -24.56 -5.80
C ARG A 122 17.26 -25.18 -7.01
N ALA A 123 15.96 -25.49 -6.93
CA ALA A 123 15.23 -25.99 -8.09
C ALA A 123 15.15 -24.94 -9.22
N ILE A 124 15.03 -23.64 -8.89
CA ILE A 124 15.08 -22.57 -9.89
C ILE A 124 16.50 -22.42 -10.47
N GLU A 125 17.54 -22.43 -9.62
CA GLU A 125 18.96 -22.38 -10.02
C GLU A 125 19.26 -23.49 -11.04
N ASP A 126 18.98 -24.75 -10.68
CA ASP A 126 19.29 -25.92 -11.49
C ASP A 126 18.53 -25.92 -12.83
N ALA A 127 17.27 -25.49 -12.82
CA ALA A 127 16.46 -25.42 -14.04
C ALA A 127 16.97 -24.35 -15.02
N ASN A 128 17.56 -23.27 -14.53
CA ASN A 128 17.92 -22.11 -15.35
C ASN A 128 19.43 -21.93 -15.55
N SER A 129 20.26 -22.73 -14.87
CA SER A 129 21.72 -22.59 -14.89
C SER A 129 22.19 -21.18 -14.50
N ILE A 130 21.54 -20.60 -13.48
CA ILE A 130 21.90 -19.29 -12.92
C ILE A 130 22.36 -19.44 -11.47
N ASP A 131 23.18 -18.49 -11.00
CA ASP A 131 23.60 -18.42 -9.60
C ASP A 131 22.66 -17.49 -8.81
N LEU A 132 21.95 -18.04 -7.84
CA LEU A 132 21.11 -17.32 -6.88
C LEU A 132 21.70 -17.36 -5.46
N SER A 133 23.00 -17.66 -5.32
CA SER A 133 23.68 -17.69 -4.01
C SER A 133 23.58 -16.35 -3.28
N GLN A 134 23.82 -15.24 -3.97
CA GLN A 134 23.63 -13.91 -3.37
C GLN A 134 22.15 -13.60 -3.09
N PHE A 135 21.24 -14.11 -3.92
CA PHE A 135 19.80 -13.86 -3.77
C PHE A 135 19.25 -14.41 -2.44
N LYS A 136 19.85 -15.48 -1.89
CA LYS A 136 19.48 -16.08 -0.60
C LYS A 136 19.50 -15.08 0.57
N ARG A 137 20.25 -13.97 0.46
CA ARG A 137 20.23 -12.85 1.42
C ARG A 137 18.83 -12.25 1.63
N TRP A 138 17.93 -12.35 0.66
CA TRP A 138 16.53 -11.93 0.81
C TRP A 138 15.73 -12.79 1.81
N TYR A 139 16.13 -14.04 2.01
CA TYR A 139 15.54 -14.91 3.03
C TYR A 139 16.14 -14.71 4.41
N GLU A 140 17.31 -14.08 4.51
CA GLU A 140 18.11 -14.01 5.75
C GLU A 140 18.15 -12.62 6.37
N GLN A 141 17.99 -11.55 5.57
CA GLN A 141 18.10 -10.18 6.05
C GLN A 141 16.72 -9.50 6.16
N ALA A 142 16.39 -9.03 7.36
CA ALA A 142 15.23 -8.18 7.61
C ALA A 142 15.45 -6.75 7.09
N GLY A 143 14.40 -5.94 7.10
CA GLY A 143 14.47 -4.53 6.73
C GLY A 143 14.24 -4.29 5.24
N THR A 144 13.96 -3.03 4.91
CA THR A 144 13.69 -2.58 3.55
C THR A 144 14.95 -1.95 2.97
N PRO A 145 15.57 -2.51 1.92
CA PRO A 145 16.72 -1.89 1.28
C PRO A 145 16.37 -0.54 0.66
N GLU A 146 17.35 0.36 0.62
CA GLU A 146 17.25 1.68 0.04
C GLU A 146 18.22 1.77 -1.14
N VAL A 147 17.72 2.17 -2.30
CA VAL A 147 18.49 2.32 -3.54
C VAL A 147 18.51 3.79 -3.92
N ALA A 148 19.68 4.42 -3.79
CA ALA A 148 19.94 5.78 -4.28
C ALA A 148 20.35 5.74 -5.74
N VAL A 149 19.81 6.65 -6.55
CA VAL A 149 20.10 6.72 -7.99
C VAL A 149 20.49 8.12 -8.40
N GLU A 150 21.58 8.20 -9.18
CA GLU A 150 22.04 9.40 -9.85
C GLU A 150 22.15 9.12 -11.35
N THR A 151 21.74 10.09 -12.17
CA THR A 151 21.80 9.99 -13.63
C THR A 151 22.61 11.13 -14.21
N HIS A 152 23.44 10.84 -15.19
CA HIS A 152 24.23 11.84 -15.91
C HIS A 152 24.18 11.58 -17.41
N TYR A 153 23.63 12.53 -18.16
CA TYR A 153 23.63 12.49 -19.62
C TYR A 153 24.80 13.30 -20.18
N ASP A 154 25.57 12.70 -21.09
CA ASP A 154 26.64 13.33 -21.85
C ASP A 154 26.17 13.49 -23.31
N GLU A 155 25.88 14.74 -23.70
CA GLU A 155 25.42 15.09 -25.04
C GLU A 155 26.48 14.85 -26.12
N LEU A 156 27.76 15.04 -25.80
CA LEU A 156 28.86 14.85 -26.76
C LEU A 156 29.10 13.37 -27.05
N GLN A 157 29.03 12.54 -26.01
CA GLN A 157 29.18 11.09 -26.13
C GLN A 157 27.87 10.38 -26.47
N LYS A 158 26.73 11.09 -26.44
CA LYS A 158 25.39 10.52 -26.63
C LYS A 158 25.17 9.31 -25.72
N SER A 159 25.43 9.51 -24.43
CA SER A 159 25.42 8.44 -23.43
C SER A 159 24.75 8.86 -22.14
N LEU A 160 24.03 7.94 -21.52
CA LEU A 160 23.41 8.11 -20.21
C LEU A 160 24.07 7.17 -19.21
N ARG A 161 24.66 7.74 -18.17
CA ARG A 161 25.18 7.00 -17.03
C ARG A 161 24.14 6.95 -15.92
N VAL A 162 23.85 5.76 -15.41
CA VAL A 162 22.98 5.53 -14.25
C VAL A 162 23.81 4.88 -13.15
N VAL A 163 24.05 5.62 -12.07
CA VAL A 163 24.77 5.15 -10.89
C VAL A 163 23.75 4.77 -9.82
N MET A 164 23.80 3.53 -9.34
CA MET A 164 22.92 3.03 -8.29
C MET A 164 23.72 2.59 -7.08
N SER A 165 23.32 3.04 -5.90
CA SER A 165 23.91 2.60 -4.63
C SER A 165 22.85 1.99 -3.72
N GLN A 166 23.12 0.81 -3.16
CA GLN A 166 22.21 0.14 -2.23
C GLN A 166 22.74 0.14 -0.80
N SER A 167 21.82 0.25 0.14
CA SER A 167 22.05 0.06 1.57
C SER A 167 20.81 -0.56 2.22
N CYS A 168 20.91 -0.98 3.48
CA CYS A 168 19.75 -1.38 4.27
C CYS A 168 19.99 -0.96 5.73
N PRO A 169 19.05 -0.25 6.38
CA PRO A 169 19.18 0.12 7.79
C PRO A 169 19.32 -1.12 8.69
N SER A 170 20.02 -0.98 9.83
CA SER A 170 20.04 -2.03 10.85
C SER A 170 18.63 -2.30 11.39
N THR A 171 18.40 -3.54 11.79
CA THR A 171 17.14 -3.99 12.40
C THR A 171 17.47 -4.78 13.67
N PRO A 172 16.54 -4.95 14.61
CA PRO A 172 16.79 -5.74 15.82
C PRO A 172 17.43 -7.10 15.52
N GLY A 173 18.57 -7.39 16.15
CA GLY A 173 19.33 -8.62 15.96
C GLY A 173 20.18 -8.70 14.68
N GLN A 174 20.13 -7.68 13.81
CA GLN A 174 20.88 -7.64 12.55
C GLN A 174 21.49 -6.26 12.31
N GLU A 175 22.59 -5.97 13.01
CA GLU A 175 23.32 -4.70 12.91
C GLU A 175 24.09 -4.53 11.59
N THR A 176 24.59 -5.63 11.04
CA THR A 176 25.32 -5.63 9.76
C THR A 176 24.42 -6.12 8.64
N LYS A 177 24.38 -5.38 7.52
CA LYS A 177 23.64 -5.73 6.31
C LYS A 177 24.58 -5.88 5.13
N LEU A 178 24.45 -6.98 4.41
CA LEU A 178 25.19 -7.28 3.18
C LEU A 178 24.40 -6.81 1.94
N PRO A 179 25.07 -6.43 0.84
CA PRO A 179 24.40 -6.08 -0.43
C PRO A 179 23.49 -7.20 -0.94
N PHE A 180 22.29 -6.86 -1.38
CA PHE A 180 21.36 -7.79 -1.99
C PHE A 180 21.66 -7.95 -3.49
N LEU A 181 21.10 -8.98 -4.11
CA LEU A 181 20.89 -9.01 -5.56
C LEU A 181 19.51 -8.40 -5.82
N ILE A 182 19.47 -7.18 -6.36
CA ILE A 182 18.24 -6.41 -6.57
C ILE A 182 17.97 -6.28 -8.08
N PRO A 183 16.91 -6.93 -8.63
CA PRO A 183 16.50 -6.69 -10.01
C PRO A 183 15.81 -5.32 -10.14
N ILE A 184 16.41 -4.42 -10.91
CA ILE A 184 15.89 -3.08 -11.21
C ILE A 184 15.39 -3.06 -12.66
N ALA A 185 14.06 -2.98 -12.83
CA ALA A 185 13.45 -2.80 -14.13
C ALA A 185 13.51 -1.32 -14.55
N ILE A 186 14.08 -1.05 -15.72
CA ILE A 186 14.31 0.28 -16.27
C ILE A 186 13.69 0.43 -17.66
N GLY A 187 13.17 1.61 -17.97
CA GLY A 187 12.89 2.05 -19.33
C GLY A 187 13.32 3.50 -19.54
N LEU A 188 13.60 3.87 -20.79
CA LEU A 188 14.02 5.21 -21.18
C LEU A 188 12.96 5.81 -22.13
N LEU A 189 12.57 7.06 -21.87
CA LEU A 189 11.60 7.78 -22.69
C LEU A 189 12.22 9.06 -23.24
N ASP A 190 11.92 9.37 -24.50
CA ASP A 190 12.24 10.68 -25.08
C ASP A 190 11.29 11.76 -24.54
N GLN A 191 11.47 13.02 -24.94
CA GLN A 191 10.65 14.14 -24.49
C GLN A 191 9.20 14.09 -25.01
N GLN A 192 8.87 13.18 -25.92
CA GLN A 192 7.53 12.94 -26.45
C GLN A 192 6.88 11.68 -25.84
N GLY A 193 7.59 10.95 -24.98
CA GLY A 193 7.09 9.73 -24.35
C GLY A 193 7.25 8.48 -25.20
N ASN A 194 8.02 8.53 -26.29
CA ASN A 194 8.37 7.34 -27.04
C ASN A 194 9.54 6.63 -26.38
N ARG A 195 9.63 5.32 -26.61
CA ARG A 195 10.75 4.51 -26.13
C ARG A 195 12.07 4.98 -26.77
N VAL A 196 13.09 5.11 -25.94
CA VAL A 196 14.49 5.17 -26.36
C VAL A 196 15.09 3.76 -26.26
N ALA A 197 15.82 3.35 -27.31
CA ALA A 197 16.49 2.05 -27.34
C ALA A 197 17.57 1.96 -26.23
N MET A 198 17.63 0.83 -25.53
CA MET A 198 18.53 0.64 -24.39
C MET A 198 19.68 -0.29 -24.77
N GLN A 199 20.87 0.25 -25.02
CA GLN A 199 22.09 -0.53 -25.25
C GLN A 199 23.10 -0.20 -24.15
N LEU A 200 23.60 -1.20 -23.41
CA LEU A 200 24.68 -0.97 -22.45
C LEU A 200 26.03 -0.94 -23.16
N ALA A 201 26.97 -0.16 -22.62
CA ALA A 201 28.36 -0.20 -23.05
C ALA A 201 28.91 -1.63 -23.00
N GLY A 202 29.50 -2.08 -24.12
CA GLY A 202 30.02 -3.44 -24.29
C GLY A 202 29.06 -4.41 -24.97
N GLU A 203 27.78 -4.04 -25.17
CA GLU A 203 26.84 -4.83 -25.95
C GLU A 203 26.93 -4.50 -27.45
N ILE A 204 26.69 -5.51 -28.28
CA ILE A 204 26.68 -5.36 -29.75
C ILE A 204 25.37 -4.72 -30.21
N ASP A 205 24.25 -5.25 -29.72
CA ASP A 205 22.91 -4.85 -30.13
C ASP A 205 22.15 -4.21 -28.96
N ALA A 206 21.19 -3.34 -29.28
CA ALA A 206 20.29 -2.77 -28.29
C ALA A 206 19.32 -3.82 -27.74
N PHE A 207 18.91 -3.65 -26.49
CA PHE A 207 17.94 -4.51 -25.85
C PHE A 207 16.57 -4.48 -26.55
N GLU A 208 16.06 -5.65 -26.88
CA GLU A 208 14.73 -5.84 -27.47
C GLU A 208 13.65 -5.79 -26.37
N GLY A 209 13.08 -4.62 -26.16
CA GLY A 209 11.90 -4.45 -25.30
C GLY A 209 11.86 -3.08 -24.63
N ASP A 210 10.69 -2.74 -24.11
CA ASP A 210 10.46 -1.43 -23.49
C ASP A 210 11.00 -1.36 -22.06
N THR A 211 11.20 -2.51 -21.42
CA THR A 211 11.65 -2.64 -20.04
C THR A 211 12.81 -3.64 -19.97
N ARG A 212 13.96 -3.18 -19.49
CA ARG A 212 15.17 -3.97 -19.28
C ARG A 212 15.39 -4.23 -17.81
N ILE A 213 15.89 -5.42 -17.44
CA ILE A 213 16.24 -5.75 -16.04
C ILE A 213 17.74 -5.56 -15.84
N LEU A 214 18.11 -4.73 -14.86
CA LEU A 214 19.49 -4.56 -14.37
C LEU A 214 19.64 -5.29 -13.04
N SER A 215 20.77 -5.96 -12.81
CA SER A 215 21.05 -6.64 -11.55
C SER A 215 22.01 -5.82 -10.70
N LEU A 216 21.50 -5.18 -9.64
CA LEU A 216 22.31 -4.45 -8.67
C LEU A 216 22.78 -5.44 -7.58
N THR A 217 24.05 -5.83 -7.63
CA THR A 217 24.67 -6.84 -6.76
C THR A 217 25.71 -6.26 -5.80
N GLU A 218 26.32 -5.13 -6.15
CA GLU A 218 27.33 -4.49 -5.30
C GLU A 218 26.72 -3.30 -4.54
N THR A 219 27.46 -2.76 -3.57
CA THR A 219 27.05 -1.55 -2.84
C THR A 219 26.81 -0.37 -3.78
N THR A 220 27.64 -0.22 -4.83
CA THR A 220 27.48 0.81 -5.86
C THR A 220 27.84 0.21 -7.21
N GLN A 221 26.99 0.40 -8.23
CA GLN A 221 27.26 -0.02 -9.60
C GLN A 221 26.82 1.06 -10.59
N THR A 222 27.48 1.08 -11.74
CA THR A 222 27.25 2.04 -12.82
C THR A 222 26.83 1.29 -14.07
N TYR A 223 25.74 1.73 -14.68
CA TYR A 223 25.27 1.25 -15.97
C TYR A 223 25.34 2.40 -16.98
N GLU A 224 26.11 2.21 -18.05
CA GLU A 224 26.28 3.21 -19.10
C GLU A 224 25.50 2.78 -20.33
N PHE A 225 24.48 3.56 -20.68
CA PHE A 225 23.72 3.40 -21.92
C PHE A 225 24.33 4.26 -23.01
N ILE A 226 24.57 3.66 -24.18
CA ILE A 226 25.15 4.32 -25.35
C ILE A 226 24.09 4.53 -26.44
N ASN A 227 24.42 5.36 -27.43
CA ASN A 227 23.53 5.69 -28.56
C ASN A 227 22.22 6.36 -28.10
N ILE A 228 22.34 7.24 -27.11
CA ILE A 228 21.25 8.05 -26.56
C ILE A 228 21.36 9.45 -27.16
N ASP A 229 20.53 9.76 -28.16
CA ASP A 229 20.66 11.02 -28.94
C ASP A 229 20.26 12.28 -28.17
N GLU A 230 19.32 12.16 -27.22
CA GLU A 230 18.80 13.25 -26.38
C GLU A 230 18.64 12.76 -24.95
N GLU A 231 18.70 13.68 -23.96
CA GLU A 231 18.52 13.33 -22.55
C GLU A 231 17.14 12.69 -22.31
N PRO A 232 17.09 11.40 -21.91
CA PRO A 232 15.83 10.71 -21.73
C PRO A 232 15.30 10.91 -20.31
N VAL A 233 13.98 10.79 -20.15
CA VAL A 233 13.38 10.61 -18.83
C VAL A 233 13.48 9.12 -18.44
N VAL A 234 14.14 8.86 -17.32
CA VAL A 234 14.39 7.49 -16.84
C VAL A 234 13.24 7.00 -15.97
N SER A 235 12.60 5.90 -16.38
CA SER A 235 11.57 5.19 -15.61
C SER A 235 12.19 3.99 -14.90
N LEU A 236 12.42 4.11 -13.60
CA LEU A 236 13.09 3.12 -12.76
C LEU A 236 12.12 2.33 -11.89
N LEU A 237 12.55 1.11 -11.51
CA LEU A 237 11.79 0.19 -10.67
C LEU A 237 10.39 -0.12 -11.26
N ARG A 238 10.30 -0.23 -12.60
CA ARG A 238 9.06 -0.53 -13.32
C ARG A 238 8.38 -1.78 -12.79
N GLY A 239 7.06 -1.73 -12.69
CA GLY A 239 6.27 -2.79 -12.06
C GLY A 239 6.68 -3.09 -10.62
N PHE A 240 7.37 -2.16 -9.95
CA PHE A 240 7.98 -2.36 -8.63
C PHE A 240 8.87 -3.61 -8.58
N SER A 241 9.87 -3.70 -9.46
CA SER A 241 10.63 -4.93 -9.70
C SER A 241 11.36 -5.52 -8.48
N ALA A 242 11.54 -4.74 -7.41
CA ALA A 242 12.06 -5.19 -6.12
C ALA A 242 11.42 -4.41 -4.94
N PRO A 243 11.27 -5.02 -3.75
CA PRO A 243 10.68 -4.40 -2.58
C PRO A 243 11.67 -3.47 -1.85
N VAL A 244 12.02 -2.36 -2.49
CA VAL A 244 13.01 -1.38 -2.02
C VAL A 244 12.41 0.02 -1.94
N LYS A 245 13.03 0.90 -1.13
CA LYS A 245 12.81 2.34 -1.24
C LYS A 245 13.73 2.90 -2.31
N LEU A 246 13.16 3.49 -3.35
CA LEU A 246 13.92 4.14 -4.42
C LEU A 246 14.08 5.64 -4.10
N ASN A 247 15.31 6.06 -3.86
CA ASN A 247 15.70 7.44 -3.67
C ASN A 247 16.23 7.98 -5.00
N TYR A 248 15.34 8.54 -5.82
CA TYR A 248 15.66 9.13 -7.11
C TYR A 248 14.94 10.48 -7.22
N ASP A 249 15.73 11.55 -7.30
CA ASP A 249 15.25 12.92 -7.25
C ASP A 249 14.66 13.36 -8.60
N LEU A 250 13.36 13.16 -8.75
CA LEU A 250 12.61 13.60 -9.92
C LEU A 250 11.85 14.88 -9.59
N SER A 251 12.00 15.89 -10.45
CA SER A 251 11.20 17.11 -10.37
C SER A 251 9.71 16.80 -10.56
N ASN A 252 8.84 17.67 -10.02
CA ASN A 252 7.40 17.57 -10.24
C ASN A 252 7.01 17.60 -11.73
N HIS A 253 7.81 18.23 -12.59
CA HIS A 253 7.63 18.20 -14.05
C HIS A 253 7.94 16.83 -14.65
N GLN A 254 9.02 16.17 -14.23
CA GLN A 254 9.34 14.80 -14.67
C GLN A 254 8.34 13.79 -14.13
N LEU A 255 7.86 13.94 -12.88
CA LEU A 255 6.81 13.10 -12.33
C LEU A 255 5.49 13.25 -13.11
N ALA A 256 5.10 14.50 -13.42
CA ALA A 256 3.94 14.78 -14.28
C ALA A 256 4.12 14.18 -15.69
N PHE A 257 5.33 14.27 -16.26
CA PHE A 257 5.65 13.67 -17.55
C PHE A 257 5.48 12.14 -17.52
N LEU A 258 6.02 11.44 -16.52
CA LEU A 258 5.90 9.99 -16.38
C LEU A 258 4.45 9.56 -16.14
N MET A 259 3.71 10.29 -15.29
CA MET A 259 2.29 10.07 -15.04
C MET A 259 1.47 10.09 -16.35
N ALA A 260 1.79 11.02 -17.26
CA ALA A 260 1.11 11.16 -18.55
C ALA A 260 1.59 10.15 -19.60
N ASN A 261 2.89 9.86 -19.66
CA ASN A 261 3.51 9.26 -20.87
C ASN A 261 4.13 7.88 -20.67
N ASP A 262 4.41 7.44 -19.44
CA ASP A 262 5.09 6.16 -19.21
C ASP A 262 4.25 4.99 -19.76
N LYS A 263 4.91 3.98 -20.35
CA LYS A 263 4.22 2.78 -20.84
C LYS A 263 3.97 1.77 -19.74
N ASP A 264 4.73 1.80 -18.65
CA ASP A 264 4.47 0.98 -17.48
C ASP A 264 3.33 1.57 -16.64
N SER A 265 2.18 0.90 -16.63
CA SER A 265 0.97 1.39 -15.92
C SER A 265 1.21 1.58 -14.43
N PHE A 266 2.07 0.76 -13.82
CA PHE A 266 2.43 0.92 -12.42
C PHE A 266 3.25 2.19 -12.20
N ASN A 267 4.29 2.45 -12.99
CA ASN A 267 5.10 3.67 -12.86
C ASN A 267 4.34 4.95 -13.24
N ARG A 268 3.38 4.90 -14.18
CA ARG A 268 2.44 6.03 -14.39
C ARG A 268 1.72 6.38 -13.09
N TRP A 269 1.16 5.36 -12.43
CA TRP A 269 0.48 5.54 -11.15
C TRP A 269 1.46 6.01 -10.07
N ASP A 270 2.63 5.40 -9.94
CA ASP A 270 3.61 5.71 -8.89
C ASP A 270 4.15 7.13 -9.02
N ALA A 271 4.47 7.57 -10.24
CA ALA A 271 4.88 8.95 -10.52
C ALA A 271 3.78 9.95 -10.15
N GLY A 272 2.52 9.63 -10.48
CA GLY A 272 1.37 10.44 -10.09
C GLY A 272 1.17 10.50 -8.57
N GLN A 273 1.34 9.39 -7.85
CA GLN A 273 1.28 9.39 -6.39
C GLN A 273 2.40 10.21 -5.77
N LYS A 274 3.64 10.08 -6.25
CA LYS A 274 4.78 10.91 -5.80
C LYS A 274 4.52 12.40 -6.03
N LEU A 275 4.00 12.78 -7.20
CA LEU A 275 3.61 14.16 -7.49
C LEU A 275 2.57 14.68 -6.48
N ILE A 276 1.51 13.90 -6.23
CA ILE A 276 0.46 14.27 -5.26
C ILE A 276 1.04 14.40 -3.84
N ILE A 277 1.93 13.48 -3.44
CA ILE A 277 2.59 13.51 -2.13
C ILE A 277 3.45 14.76 -1.99
N ASN A 278 4.29 15.08 -2.98
CA ASN A 278 5.13 16.28 -2.96
C ASN A 278 4.26 17.54 -2.77
N VAL A 279 3.18 17.66 -3.54
CA VAL A 279 2.23 18.79 -3.41
C VAL A 279 1.58 18.83 -2.02
N ILE A 280 1.17 17.69 -1.46
CA ILE A 280 0.59 17.65 -0.11
C ILE A 280 1.62 18.05 0.94
N LEU A 281 2.86 17.57 0.84
CA LEU A 281 3.93 17.90 1.80
C LEU A 281 4.32 19.39 1.74
N ASP A 282 4.34 19.98 0.54
CA ASP A 282 4.53 21.43 0.37
C ASP A 282 3.41 22.21 1.06
N LEU A 283 2.15 21.75 0.93
CA LEU A 283 1.00 22.34 1.61
C LEU A 283 1.06 22.15 3.13
N VAL A 284 1.53 21.00 3.63
CA VAL A 284 1.78 20.78 5.06
C VAL A 284 2.78 21.80 5.59
N ALA A 285 3.90 22.01 4.90
CA ALA A 285 4.88 23.02 5.27
C ALA A 285 4.28 24.45 5.26
N THR A 286 3.43 24.74 4.27
CA THR A 286 2.70 26.03 4.16
C THR A 286 1.75 26.25 5.34
N ILE A 287 1.01 25.22 5.75
CA ILE A 287 0.10 25.25 6.92
C ILE A 287 0.90 25.53 8.19
N GLN A 288 2.01 24.83 8.39
CA GLN A 288 2.88 25.00 9.56
C GLN A 288 3.47 26.41 9.68
N GLN A 289 3.65 27.08 8.54
CA GLN A 289 4.10 28.48 8.47
C GLN A 289 2.95 29.50 8.58
N GLY A 290 1.69 29.05 8.68
CA GLY A 290 0.52 29.93 8.74
C GLY A 290 0.26 30.70 7.44
N GLN A 291 0.72 30.17 6.30
CA GLN A 291 0.60 30.82 5.00
C GLN A 291 -0.67 30.40 4.24
N ALA A 292 -1.04 31.19 3.23
CA ALA A 292 -2.18 30.89 2.38
C ALA A 292 -1.88 29.69 1.46
N LEU A 293 -2.81 28.74 1.41
CA LEU A 293 -2.69 27.55 0.59
C LEU A 293 -3.02 27.85 -0.88
N LEU A 294 -2.23 27.28 -1.79
CA LEU A 294 -2.46 27.34 -3.23
C LEU A 294 -2.19 25.96 -3.84
N LEU A 295 -3.15 25.43 -4.59
CA LEU A 295 -2.96 24.18 -5.31
C LEU A 295 -2.20 24.41 -6.62
N SER A 296 -1.20 23.57 -6.89
CA SER A 296 -0.41 23.63 -8.12
C SER A 296 -1.28 23.47 -9.38
N PRO A 297 -1.23 24.42 -10.35
CA PRO A 297 -1.93 24.28 -11.63
C PRO A 297 -1.48 23.06 -12.44
N LEU A 298 -0.21 22.65 -12.29
CA LEU A 298 0.32 21.44 -12.91
C LEU A 298 -0.50 20.22 -12.49
N LEU A 299 -0.73 20.03 -11.19
CA LEU A 299 -1.50 18.89 -10.67
C LEU A 299 -2.94 18.90 -11.21
N ILE A 300 -3.60 20.06 -11.23
CA ILE A 300 -4.97 20.19 -11.76
C ILE A 300 -5.00 19.76 -13.24
N SER A 301 -4.05 20.24 -14.05
CA SER A 301 -3.98 19.91 -15.48
C SER A 301 -3.74 18.42 -15.73
N GLN A 302 -2.89 17.76 -14.94
CA GLN A 302 -2.62 16.32 -15.07
C GLN A 302 -3.80 15.47 -14.63
N CYS A 303 -4.45 15.82 -13.50
CA CYS A 303 -5.67 15.14 -13.07
C CYS A 303 -6.78 15.26 -14.11
N LYS A 304 -6.92 16.43 -14.75
CA LYS A 304 -7.86 16.63 -15.85
C LYS A 304 -7.54 15.71 -17.04
N ALA A 305 -6.28 15.72 -17.50
CA ALA A 305 -5.85 14.92 -18.64
C ALA A 305 -6.21 13.44 -18.45
N ILE A 306 -5.89 12.87 -17.28
CA ILE A 306 -6.21 11.48 -16.93
C ILE A 306 -7.73 11.23 -16.85
N LEU A 307 -8.48 12.13 -16.23
CA LEU A 307 -9.94 11.98 -16.09
C LEU A 307 -10.65 11.98 -17.45
N THR A 308 -10.11 12.71 -18.42
CA THR A 308 -10.67 12.85 -19.77
C THR A 308 -10.09 11.88 -20.80
N ASP A 309 -9.10 11.07 -20.41
CA ASP A 309 -8.51 10.03 -21.25
C ASP A 309 -9.48 8.85 -21.36
N ASN A 310 -10.02 8.61 -22.56
CA ASN A 310 -10.98 7.53 -22.80
C ASN A 310 -10.31 6.21 -23.22
N ASP A 311 -8.99 6.21 -23.45
CA ASP A 311 -8.24 5.03 -23.88
C ASP A 311 -7.66 4.28 -22.67
N LEU A 312 -7.55 4.93 -21.52
CA LEU A 312 -7.13 4.30 -20.26
C LEU A 312 -8.21 3.41 -19.63
N ASP A 313 -7.78 2.31 -19.00
CA ASP A 313 -8.62 1.47 -18.15
C ASP A 313 -9.27 2.34 -17.04
N PRO A 314 -10.62 2.40 -16.95
CA PRO A 314 -11.32 3.16 -15.92
C PRO A 314 -10.89 2.81 -14.49
N ALA A 315 -10.48 1.56 -14.24
CA ALA A 315 -9.97 1.15 -12.93
C ALA A 315 -8.60 1.79 -12.64
N LEU A 316 -7.73 1.90 -13.65
CA LEU A 316 -6.45 2.60 -13.53
C LEU A 316 -6.66 4.10 -13.29
N ILE A 317 -7.56 4.75 -14.05
CA ILE A 317 -7.93 6.16 -13.83
C ILE A 317 -8.39 6.35 -12.38
N ALA A 318 -9.25 5.46 -11.88
CA ALA A 318 -9.74 5.53 -10.50
C ALA A 318 -8.59 5.42 -9.47
N LYS A 319 -7.60 4.56 -9.70
CA LYS A 319 -6.42 4.45 -8.83
C LYS A 319 -5.50 5.67 -8.91
N MET A 320 -5.24 6.20 -10.11
CA MET A 320 -4.38 7.37 -10.32
C MET A 320 -4.94 8.63 -9.68
N LEU A 321 -6.26 8.79 -9.70
CA LEU A 321 -6.95 9.95 -9.14
C LEU A 321 -7.39 9.76 -7.67
N THR A 322 -7.14 8.60 -7.06
CA THR A 322 -7.34 8.40 -5.62
C THR A 322 -6.18 9.06 -4.86
N LEU A 323 -6.48 9.96 -3.93
CA LEU A 323 -5.45 10.59 -3.11
C LEU A 323 -4.82 9.59 -2.13
N PRO A 324 -3.48 9.63 -1.93
CA PRO A 324 -2.77 8.87 -0.92
C PRO A 324 -3.45 8.95 0.46
N THR A 325 -3.37 7.89 1.26
CA THR A 325 -3.94 7.90 2.62
C THR A 325 -3.11 8.78 3.55
N GLU A 326 -3.73 9.33 4.60
CA GLU A 326 -3.04 10.15 5.60
C GLU A 326 -1.90 9.39 6.29
N ASN A 327 -2.09 8.09 6.57
CA ASN A 327 -1.04 7.23 7.11
C ASN A 327 0.15 7.10 6.15
N TYR A 328 -0.10 6.98 4.85
CA TYR A 328 0.98 6.85 3.87
C TYR A 328 1.75 8.17 3.71
N ILE A 329 1.06 9.31 3.75
CA ILE A 329 1.69 10.64 3.76
C ILE A 329 2.52 10.82 5.04
N ALA A 330 1.96 10.46 6.20
CA ALA A 330 2.68 10.46 7.48
C ALA A 330 3.96 9.61 7.42
N ALA A 331 3.90 8.46 6.73
CA ALA A 331 5.07 7.60 6.57
C ALA A 331 6.23 8.25 5.79
N GLN A 332 5.96 9.28 4.96
CA GLN A 332 6.98 10.03 4.22
C GLN A 332 7.67 11.11 5.07
N MET A 333 7.15 11.43 6.26
CA MET A 333 7.70 12.45 7.13
C MET A 333 8.57 11.84 8.23
N GLN A 334 9.66 12.51 8.60
CA GLN A 334 10.44 12.09 9.78
C GLN A 334 9.60 12.18 11.06
N VAL A 335 8.94 13.32 11.26
CA VAL A 335 7.99 13.56 12.35
C VAL A 335 6.63 13.93 11.75
N PRO A 336 5.63 13.02 11.75
CA PRO A 336 4.33 13.29 11.15
C PRO A 336 3.53 14.35 11.90
N ASP A 337 3.01 15.33 11.17
CA ASP A 337 2.03 16.31 11.68
C ASP A 337 0.62 15.90 11.26
N VAL A 338 -0.07 15.18 12.14
CA VAL A 338 -1.40 14.60 11.86
C VAL A 338 -2.41 15.65 11.42
N ASP A 339 -2.44 16.78 12.11
CA ASP A 339 -3.43 17.84 11.87
C ASP A 339 -3.17 18.54 10.54
N ALA A 340 -1.90 18.89 10.26
CA ALA A 340 -1.53 19.54 9.01
C ALA A 340 -1.69 18.61 7.80
N ILE A 341 -1.38 17.31 7.93
CA ILE A 341 -1.61 16.31 6.87
C ILE A 341 -3.10 16.24 6.52
N HIS A 342 -3.96 16.14 7.53
CA HIS A 342 -5.41 16.08 7.32
C HIS A 342 -5.92 17.32 6.59
N GLN A 343 -5.54 18.51 7.07
CA GLN A 343 -5.93 19.79 6.47
C GLN A 343 -5.42 19.93 5.02
N ALA A 344 -4.15 19.61 4.76
CA ALA A 344 -3.57 19.68 3.42
C ALA A 344 -4.26 18.72 2.44
N ARG A 345 -4.48 17.48 2.85
CA ARG A 345 -5.12 16.46 2.01
C ARG A 345 -6.58 16.81 1.70
N ASP A 346 -7.33 17.27 2.69
CA ASP A 346 -8.71 17.73 2.50
C ASP A 346 -8.76 18.96 1.57
N TYR A 347 -7.83 19.92 1.74
CA TYR A 347 -7.69 21.06 0.85
C TYR A 347 -7.45 20.62 -0.61
N VAL A 348 -6.50 19.71 -0.87
CA VAL A 348 -6.25 19.18 -2.22
C VAL A 348 -7.52 18.56 -2.81
N LYS A 349 -8.22 17.72 -2.05
CA LYS A 349 -9.46 17.06 -2.51
C LYS A 349 -10.53 18.08 -2.91
N LYS A 350 -10.75 19.10 -2.08
CA LYS A 350 -11.73 20.17 -2.31
C LYS A 350 -11.36 21.03 -3.52
N GLN A 351 -10.10 21.42 -3.64
CA GLN A 351 -9.65 22.24 -4.77
C GLN A 351 -9.74 21.49 -6.10
N LEU A 352 -9.36 20.20 -6.15
CA LEU A 352 -9.55 19.37 -7.33
C LEU A 352 -11.05 19.20 -7.67
N ALA A 353 -11.89 18.97 -6.66
CA ALA A 353 -13.34 18.85 -6.85
C ALA A 353 -13.96 20.11 -7.47
N VAL A 354 -13.56 21.29 -7.00
CA VAL A 354 -14.05 22.57 -7.52
C VAL A 354 -13.50 22.84 -8.93
N ALA A 355 -12.19 22.68 -9.13
CA ALA A 355 -11.53 22.99 -10.40
C ALA A 355 -11.98 22.07 -11.55
N LEU A 356 -12.29 20.81 -11.25
CA LEU A 356 -12.66 19.77 -12.23
C LEU A 356 -14.13 19.35 -12.11
N MET A 357 -14.98 20.18 -11.49
CA MET A 357 -16.39 19.87 -11.24
C MET A 357 -17.13 19.41 -12.51
N SER A 358 -16.96 20.15 -13.61
CA SER A 358 -17.60 19.82 -14.89
C SER A 358 -17.14 18.48 -15.43
N ASP A 359 -15.85 18.18 -15.32
CA ASP A 359 -15.23 16.96 -15.83
C ASP A 359 -15.65 15.74 -15.00
N PHE A 360 -15.66 15.87 -13.65
CA PHE A 360 -16.17 14.81 -12.76
C PHE A 360 -17.66 14.55 -12.97
N ASN A 361 -18.45 15.61 -13.17
CA ASN A 361 -19.87 15.46 -13.47
C ASN A 361 -20.09 14.73 -14.81
N ALA A 362 -19.38 15.14 -15.87
CA ALA A 362 -19.48 14.50 -17.18
C ALA A 362 -19.09 13.01 -17.12
N CYS A 363 -18.00 12.68 -16.40
CA CYS A 363 -17.56 11.30 -16.23
C CYS A 363 -18.57 10.48 -15.40
N TYR A 364 -19.08 11.03 -14.29
CA TYR A 364 -20.11 10.39 -13.48
C TYR A 364 -21.39 10.09 -14.28
N GLU A 365 -21.89 11.05 -15.07
CA GLU A 365 -23.10 10.87 -15.88
C GLU A 365 -22.87 9.83 -16.99
N ARG A 366 -21.71 9.87 -17.67
CA ARG A 366 -21.32 8.87 -18.68
C ARG A 366 -21.34 7.44 -18.10
N LEU A 367 -20.90 7.28 -16.86
CA LEU A 367 -20.85 5.98 -16.17
C LEU A 367 -22.16 5.62 -15.46
N SER A 368 -23.11 6.56 -15.34
CA SER A 368 -24.43 6.35 -14.71
C SER A 368 -25.44 5.71 -15.66
N ASN A 369 -25.02 4.68 -16.39
CA ASN A 369 -25.89 3.93 -17.28
C ASN A 369 -26.93 3.10 -16.49
N LYS A 370 -28.07 2.80 -17.12
CA LYS A 370 -29.15 1.96 -16.53
C LYS A 370 -28.92 0.47 -16.74
N LYS A 371 -27.67 0.03 -16.89
CA LYS A 371 -27.34 -1.38 -17.07
C LYS A 371 -27.58 -2.12 -15.75
N ALA A 372 -28.15 -3.31 -15.80
CA ALA A 372 -28.28 -4.17 -14.64
C ALA A 372 -26.89 -4.58 -14.11
N TYR A 373 -26.76 -4.75 -12.79
CA TYR A 373 -25.52 -5.21 -12.19
C TYR A 373 -25.00 -6.50 -12.84
N ALA A 374 -23.70 -6.50 -13.14
CA ALA A 374 -22.95 -7.70 -13.48
C ALA A 374 -21.59 -7.71 -12.77
N PHE A 375 -21.15 -8.92 -12.44
CA PHE A 375 -19.86 -9.20 -11.82
C PHE A 375 -18.84 -9.59 -12.90
N ASN A 376 -18.19 -8.58 -13.47
CA ASN A 376 -17.09 -8.69 -14.44
C ASN A 376 -16.15 -7.49 -14.29
N SER A 377 -14.91 -7.63 -14.79
CA SER A 377 -13.84 -6.63 -14.65
C SER A 377 -14.20 -5.26 -15.22
N THR A 378 -14.83 -5.20 -16.40
CA THR A 378 -15.25 -3.95 -17.04
C THR A 378 -16.27 -3.17 -16.19
N ASP A 379 -17.32 -3.83 -15.70
CA ASP A 379 -18.33 -3.16 -14.88
C ASP A 379 -17.79 -2.81 -13.49
N MET A 380 -16.85 -3.58 -12.95
CA MET A 380 -16.11 -3.23 -11.72
C MET A 380 -15.26 -1.96 -11.91
N ALA A 381 -14.58 -1.82 -13.05
CA ALA A 381 -13.80 -0.64 -13.41
C ALA A 381 -14.68 0.61 -13.52
N HIS A 382 -15.81 0.51 -14.23
CA HIS A 382 -16.78 1.60 -14.34
C HIS A 382 -17.35 2.04 -12.99
N ARG A 383 -17.76 1.09 -12.14
CA ARG A 383 -18.25 1.43 -10.79
C ARG A 383 -17.17 2.10 -9.94
N SER A 384 -15.92 1.65 -10.05
CA SER A 384 -14.79 2.24 -9.31
C SER A 384 -14.59 3.70 -9.70
N LEU A 385 -14.54 4.01 -11.00
CA LEU A 385 -14.39 5.39 -11.48
C LEU A 385 -15.62 6.26 -11.18
N LYS A 386 -16.83 5.73 -11.33
CA LYS A 386 -18.08 6.44 -10.98
C LYS A 386 -18.10 6.82 -9.49
N ASN A 387 -17.77 5.88 -8.61
CA ASN A 387 -17.72 6.14 -7.17
C ASN A 387 -16.63 7.14 -6.79
N LEU A 388 -15.48 7.10 -7.47
CA LEU A 388 -14.45 8.12 -7.30
C LEU A 388 -14.97 9.51 -7.69
N CYS A 389 -15.62 9.63 -8.85
CA CYS A 389 -16.21 10.90 -9.30
C CYS A 389 -17.22 11.43 -8.27
N LEU A 390 -18.11 10.57 -7.77
CA LEU A 390 -19.05 10.95 -6.70
C LEU A 390 -18.33 11.44 -5.44
N SER A 391 -17.19 10.85 -5.09
CA SER A 391 -16.40 11.25 -3.92
C SER A 391 -15.80 12.65 -4.04
N TYR A 392 -15.41 13.08 -5.25
CA TYR A 392 -14.96 14.44 -5.53
C TYR A 392 -16.14 15.40 -5.60
N LEU A 393 -17.23 15.03 -6.28
CA LEU A 393 -18.45 15.83 -6.33
C LEU A 393 -18.97 16.14 -4.91
N MET A 394 -19.01 15.15 -4.02
CA MET A 394 -19.38 15.35 -2.60
C MET A 394 -18.40 16.27 -1.85
N ALA A 395 -17.10 16.22 -2.16
CA ALA A 395 -16.10 17.06 -1.52
C ALA A 395 -16.22 18.55 -1.91
N SER A 396 -16.93 18.88 -2.99
CA SER A 396 -17.14 20.28 -3.41
C SER A 396 -17.94 21.12 -2.42
N GLY A 397 -18.71 20.49 -1.52
CA GLY A 397 -19.61 21.16 -0.59
C GLY A 397 -20.94 21.62 -1.20
N ASP A 398 -21.22 21.32 -2.47
CA ASP A 398 -22.52 21.62 -3.10
C ASP A 398 -23.63 20.70 -2.55
N PRO A 399 -24.69 21.24 -1.91
CA PRO A 399 -25.80 20.46 -1.35
C PRO A 399 -26.52 19.57 -2.38
N LEU A 400 -26.49 19.92 -3.67
CA LEU A 400 -27.05 19.07 -4.73
C LEU A 400 -26.32 17.73 -4.85
N GLN A 401 -25.04 17.67 -4.47
CA GLN A 401 -24.26 16.45 -4.53
C GLN A 401 -24.63 15.49 -3.40
N VAL A 402 -25.06 16.00 -2.24
CA VAL A 402 -25.65 15.17 -1.16
C VAL A 402 -26.91 14.47 -1.69
N GLN A 403 -27.78 15.19 -2.39
CA GLN A 403 -28.99 14.61 -3.01
C GLN A 403 -28.65 13.60 -4.11
N ARG A 404 -27.58 13.85 -4.89
CA ARG A 404 -27.06 12.90 -5.88
C ARG A 404 -26.58 11.60 -5.21
N CYS A 405 -25.82 11.71 -4.12
CA CYS A 405 -25.33 10.56 -3.36
C CYS A 405 -26.48 9.73 -2.78
N LEU A 406 -27.46 10.37 -2.14
CA LEU A 406 -28.67 9.69 -1.63
C LEU A 406 -29.45 9.01 -2.76
N ARG A 407 -29.53 9.65 -3.95
CA ARG A 407 -30.16 9.05 -5.13
C ARG A 407 -29.40 7.80 -5.60
N GLN A 408 -28.07 7.84 -5.68
CA GLN A 408 -27.26 6.66 -6.01
C GLN A 408 -27.53 5.54 -5.00
N MET A 409 -27.50 5.82 -3.70
CA MET A 409 -27.77 4.81 -2.67
C MET A 409 -29.15 4.18 -2.83
N LYS A 410 -30.19 5.00 -3.08
CA LYS A 410 -31.56 4.52 -3.27
C LYS A 410 -31.73 3.67 -4.53
N MET A 411 -31.00 4.00 -5.60
CA MET A 411 -31.11 3.34 -6.90
C MET A 411 -30.14 2.16 -7.07
N ALA A 412 -29.14 2.03 -6.19
CA ALA A 412 -28.14 0.99 -6.27
C ALA A 412 -28.78 -0.40 -6.18
N ASP A 413 -28.50 -1.24 -7.17
CA ASP A 413 -28.89 -2.65 -7.23
C ASP A 413 -27.79 -3.59 -6.71
N ASN A 414 -26.71 -3.01 -6.15
CA ASN A 414 -25.55 -3.73 -5.66
C ASN A 414 -24.90 -3.03 -4.46
N MET A 415 -24.21 -3.80 -3.63
CA MET A 415 -23.56 -3.30 -2.40
C MET A 415 -22.39 -2.35 -2.68
N THR A 416 -21.76 -2.39 -3.87
CA THR A 416 -20.58 -1.55 -4.18
C THR A 416 -20.97 -0.09 -4.23
N GLU A 417 -22.02 0.26 -4.98
CA GLU A 417 -22.49 1.64 -5.12
C GLU A 417 -23.23 2.13 -3.86
N LEU A 418 -24.00 1.25 -3.22
CA LEU A 418 -24.69 1.57 -1.96
C LEU A 418 -23.70 1.91 -0.85
N LEU A 419 -22.68 1.08 -0.66
CA LEU A 419 -21.65 1.29 0.37
C LEU A 419 -20.76 2.49 0.06
N ALA A 420 -20.44 2.73 -1.22
CA ALA A 420 -19.70 3.93 -1.63
C ALA A 420 -20.46 5.21 -1.24
N GLY A 421 -21.77 5.25 -1.48
CA GLY A 421 -22.61 6.36 -1.03
C GLY A 421 -22.66 6.48 0.49
N LEU A 422 -22.84 5.38 1.22
CA LEU A 422 -22.85 5.40 2.69
C LEU A 422 -21.53 5.96 3.28
N ARG A 423 -20.39 5.58 2.70
CA ARG A 423 -19.06 6.11 3.07
C ARG A 423 -18.94 7.61 2.89
N LEU A 424 -19.62 8.19 1.92
CA LEU A 424 -19.61 9.65 1.71
C LEU A 424 -20.61 10.36 2.63
N MET A 425 -21.76 9.73 2.88
CA MET A 425 -22.79 10.26 3.78
C MET A 425 -22.36 10.29 5.25
N VAL A 426 -21.50 9.37 5.69
CA VAL A 426 -21.08 9.31 7.09
C VAL A 426 -20.34 10.57 7.56
N ASP A 427 -19.70 11.28 6.63
CA ASP A 427 -18.95 12.52 6.88
C ASP A 427 -19.78 13.79 6.63
N GLN A 428 -21.07 13.65 6.31
CA GLN A 428 -21.98 14.79 6.21
C GLN A 428 -22.59 15.08 7.58
N ALA A 429 -22.32 16.24 8.16
CA ALA A 429 -23.02 16.66 9.37
C ALA A 429 -24.49 16.98 9.04
N GLY A 430 -25.45 16.34 9.73
CA GLY A 430 -26.87 16.64 9.56
C GLY A 430 -27.81 15.43 9.60
N PRO A 431 -29.13 15.66 9.47
CA PRO A 431 -30.14 14.61 9.52
C PRO A 431 -30.02 13.58 8.38
N GLU A 432 -29.45 13.95 7.23
CA GLU A 432 -29.27 13.07 6.09
C GLU A 432 -28.29 11.92 6.41
N ARG A 433 -27.24 12.17 7.19
CA ARG A 433 -26.30 11.15 7.69
C ARG A 433 -27.01 10.12 8.55
N GLU A 434 -27.75 10.58 9.56
CA GLU A 434 -28.46 9.69 10.47
C GLU A 434 -29.55 8.90 9.73
N HIS A 435 -30.24 9.51 8.78
CA HIS A 435 -31.20 8.82 7.93
C HIS A 435 -30.52 7.74 7.08
N ALA A 436 -29.39 8.04 6.44
CA ALA A 436 -28.65 7.08 5.63
C ALA A 436 -28.14 5.88 6.45
N LEU A 437 -27.55 6.16 7.63
CA LEU A 437 -27.06 5.12 8.55
C LEU A 437 -28.19 4.25 9.08
N ARG A 438 -29.32 4.83 9.50
CA ARG A 438 -30.47 4.09 9.99
C ARG A 438 -31.12 3.25 8.90
N SER A 439 -31.35 3.83 7.72
CA SER A 439 -31.97 3.13 6.59
C SER A 439 -31.11 1.94 6.13
N PHE A 440 -29.79 2.11 6.07
CA PHE A 440 -28.86 1.01 5.77
C PHE A 440 -28.94 -0.09 6.85
N TYR A 441 -28.91 0.29 8.13
CA TYR A 441 -29.02 -0.67 9.23
C TYR A 441 -30.34 -1.46 9.17
N GLU A 442 -31.48 -0.78 9.08
CA GLU A 442 -32.79 -1.44 9.06
C GLU A 442 -32.94 -2.42 7.88
N GLN A 443 -32.39 -2.05 6.72
CA GLN A 443 -32.39 -2.92 5.56
C GLN A 443 -31.52 -4.16 5.77
N TRP A 444 -30.36 -4.03 6.42
CA TRP A 444 -29.32 -5.07 6.43
C TRP A 444 -29.03 -5.71 7.79
N LYS A 445 -29.75 -5.36 8.86
CA LYS A 445 -29.52 -5.86 10.24
C LYS A 445 -29.52 -7.38 10.40
N HIS A 446 -30.11 -8.09 9.45
CA HIS A 446 -30.14 -9.56 9.42
C HIS A 446 -28.84 -10.17 8.86
N ASP A 447 -28.04 -9.42 8.10
CA ASP A 447 -26.77 -9.88 7.52
C ASP A 447 -25.58 -9.35 8.33
N ARG A 448 -24.95 -10.26 9.09
CA ARG A 448 -23.84 -9.93 9.98
C ARG A 448 -22.63 -9.34 9.25
N GLN A 449 -22.32 -9.81 8.04
CA GLN A 449 -21.14 -9.32 7.29
C GLN A 449 -21.38 -7.93 6.72
N VAL A 450 -22.62 -7.63 6.33
CA VAL A 450 -23.00 -6.28 5.89
C VAL A 450 -23.00 -5.30 7.07
N ILE A 451 -23.44 -5.75 8.25
CA ILE A 451 -23.36 -4.94 9.47
C ILE A 451 -21.92 -4.62 9.90
N ASP A 452 -20.97 -5.54 9.70
CA ASP A 452 -19.55 -5.22 9.90
C ASP A 452 -19.10 -4.03 9.01
N LYS A 453 -19.60 -3.93 7.77
CA LYS A 453 -19.33 -2.77 6.90
C LYS A 453 -19.96 -1.50 7.45
N TRP A 454 -21.18 -1.57 7.98
CA TRP A 454 -21.86 -0.42 8.60
C TRP A 454 -21.14 0.09 9.86
N LEU A 455 -20.61 -0.81 10.69
CA LEU A 455 -19.76 -0.45 11.83
C LEU A 455 -18.46 0.24 11.36
N ALA A 456 -17.81 -0.34 10.34
CA ALA A 456 -16.54 0.16 9.84
C ALA A 456 -16.65 1.55 9.19
N VAL A 457 -17.72 1.82 8.44
CA VAL A 457 -17.94 3.13 7.83
C VAL A 457 -18.06 4.23 8.89
N GLN A 458 -18.70 3.95 10.03
CA GLN A 458 -18.82 4.91 11.13
C GLN A 458 -17.52 5.12 11.89
N ALA A 459 -16.68 4.08 12.01
CA ALA A 459 -15.40 4.14 12.72
C ALA A 459 -14.37 5.06 12.06
N VAL A 460 -14.49 5.30 10.76
CA VAL A 460 -13.55 6.09 9.96
C VAL A 460 -14.07 7.50 9.63
N SER A 461 -15.17 7.92 10.24
CA SER A 461 -15.71 9.25 10.01
C SER A 461 -14.74 10.34 10.50
N GLN A 462 -14.69 11.45 9.76
CA GLN A 462 -13.87 12.61 10.07
C GLN A 462 -14.57 13.59 11.01
N LEU A 463 -15.83 13.35 11.38
CA LEU A 463 -16.56 14.24 12.27
C LEU A 463 -16.06 14.15 13.73
N PRO A 464 -16.05 15.26 14.49
CA PRO A 464 -15.50 15.30 15.86
C PRO A 464 -16.18 14.34 16.86
N ASP A 465 -17.41 13.89 16.60
CA ASP A 465 -18.17 12.98 17.47
C ASP A 465 -17.76 11.50 17.35
N THR A 466 -16.78 11.17 16.48
CA THR A 466 -16.53 9.79 16.05
C THR A 466 -16.18 8.84 17.18
N LEU A 467 -15.28 9.20 18.11
CA LEU A 467 -14.94 8.32 19.24
C LEU A 467 -16.13 8.10 20.19
N ILE A 468 -16.98 9.12 20.40
CA ILE A 468 -18.20 8.99 21.19
C ILE A 468 -19.16 8.01 20.51
N ARG A 469 -19.34 8.14 19.19
CA ARG A 469 -20.16 7.24 18.38
C ARG A 469 -19.66 5.79 18.46
N ILE A 470 -18.36 5.57 18.34
CA ILE A 470 -17.75 4.23 18.47
C ILE A 470 -18.07 3.61 19.84
N LYS A 471 -17.88 4.37 20.93
CA LYS A 471 -18.23 3.90 22.28
C LYS A 471 -19.72 3.59 22.43
N GLY A 472 -20.60 4.32 21.72
CA GLY A 472 -22.03 4.02 21.62
C GLY A 472 -22.30 2.72 20.85
N LEU A 473 -21.67 2.54 19.69
CA LEU A 473 -21.81 1.36 18.84
C LEU A 473 -21.31 0.08 19.52
N MET A 474 -20.33 0.17 20.42
CA MET A 474 -19.89 -0.97 21.23
C MET A 474 -20.98 -1.51 22.18
N LYS A 475 -22.02 -0.72 22.47
CA LYS A 475 -23.18 -1.12 23.27
C LYS A 475 -24.38 -1.53 22.41
N HIS A 476 -24.24 -1.43 21.08
CA HIS A 476 -25.30 -1.74 20.13
C HIS A 476 -25.51 -3.25 20.01
N GLU A 477 -26.75 -3.69 19.79
CA GLU A 477 -27.11 -5.12 19.70
C GLU A 477 -26.32 -5.89 18.62
N SER A 478 -25.87 -5.19 17.59
CA SER A 478 -25.13 -5.77 16.47
C SER A 478 -23.61 -5.80 16.66
N PHE A 479 -23.11 -5.32 17.80
CA PHE A 479 -21.70 -5.42 18.17
C PHE A 479 -21.51 -6.43 19.29
N ASN A 480 -20.58 -7.36 19.10
CA ASN A 480 -20.13 -8.28 20.13
C ASN A 480 -18.60 -8.33 20.15
N ILE A 481 -18.00 -7.95 21.28
CA ILE A 481 -16.54 -7.93 21.44
C ILE A 481 -15.90 -9.32 21.34
N LYS A 482 -16.65 -10.40 21.58
CA LYS A 482 -16.17 -11.78 21.40
C LYS A 482 -16.09 -12.20 19.92
N ASN A 483 -16.67 -11.42 19.01
CA ASN A 483 -16.60 -11.66 17.58
C ASN A 483 -15.42 -10.87 16.96
N PRO A 484 -14.35 -11.53 16.50
CA PRO A 484 -13.18 -10.86 15.94
C PRO A 484 -13.50 -9.93 14.76
N ASN A 485 -14.53 -10.23 13.96
CA ASN A 485 -14.90 -9.38 12.83
C ASN A 485 -15.50 -8.06 13.31
N ASN A 486 -16.35 -8.07 14.35
CA ASN A 486 -16.89 -6.84 14.94
C ASN A 486 -15.76 -5.97 15.52
N VAL A 487 -14.82 -6.58 16.25
CA VAL A 487 -13.65 -5.88 16.82
C VAL A 487 -12.83 -5.22 15.72
N ARG A 488 -12.51 -5.94 14.65
CA ARG A 488 -11.76 -5.38 13.51
C ARG A 488 -12.54 -4.28 12.80
N ALA A 489 -13.84 -4.50 12.59
CA ALA A 489 -14.71 -3.57 11.87
C ALA A 489 -14.88 -2.25 12.62
N LEU A 490 -15.03 -2.27 13.95
CA LEU A 490 -15.29 -1.04 14.72
C LEU A 490 -14.01 -0.47 15.34
N ILE A 491 -13.41 -1.22 16.27
CA ILE A 491 -12.24 -0.76 17.05
C ILE A 491 -11.00 -0.68 16.15
N GLY A 492 -10.76 -1.75 15.38
CA GLY A 492 -9.60 -1.83 14.50
C GLY A 492 -9.62 -0.79 13.38
N ALA A 493 -10.79 -0.54 12.77
CA ALA A 493 -10.94 0.46 11.74
C ALA A 493 -10.70 1.87 12.26
N PHE A 494 -11.19 2.21 13.46
CA PHE A 494 -10.89 3.50 14.10
C PHE A 494 -9.38 3.67 14.32
N CYS A 495 -8.74 2.70 14.98
CA CYS A 495 -7.34 2.85 15.39
C CYS A 495 -6.35 2.85 14.23
N ARG A 496 -6.68 2.19 13.10
CA ARG A 496 -5.78 2.10 11.93
C ARG A 496 -6.13 3.06 10.81
N ASN A 497 -7.41 3.42 10.63
CA ASN A 497 -7.86 4.13 9.43
C ASN A 497 -8.46 5.51 9.74
N ASN A 498 -8.38 5.98 10.98
CA ASN A 498 -8.86 7.31 11.39
C ASN A 498 -7.78 8.10 12.15
N PRO A 499 -6.67 8.47 11.50
CA PRO A 499 -5.52 9.03 12.20
C PRO A 499 -5.83 10.38 12.86
N ILE A 500 -6.68 11.23 12.27
CA ILE A 500 -7.06 12.52 12.86
C ILE A 500 -7.71 12.36 14.25
N HIS A 501 -8.54 11.34 14.45
CA HIS A 501 -9.21 11.09 15.73
C HIS A 501 -8.48 10.08 16.63
N PHE A 502 -7.76 9.12 16.06
CA PHE A 502 -6.95 8.18 16.84
C PHE A 502 -5.75 8.89 17.48
N HIS A 503 -5.11 9.79 16.75
CA HIS A 503 -4.01 10.62 17.23
C HIS A 503 -4.48 12.01 17.71
N ALA A 504 -5.71 12.09 18.24
CA ALA A 504 -6.19 13.31 18.88
C ALA A 504 -5.22 13.76 20.00
N LYS A 505 -5.02 15.07 20.12
CA LYS A 505 -4.02 15.67 21.04
C LYS A 505 -4.28 15.35 22.52
N ASP A 506 -5.53 15.03 22.87
CA ASP A 506 -5.91 14.63 24.22
C ASP A 506 -5.55 13.17 24.58
N GLY A 507 -5.04 12.39 23.62
CA GLY A 507 -4.68 10.98 23.80
C GLY A 507 -5.85 10.03 24.03
N SER A 508 -7.09 10.49 23.78
CA SER A 508 -8.30 9.70 24.02
C SER A 508 -8.36 8.43 23.18
N GLY A 509 -7.86 8.47 21.93
CA GLY A 509 -7.74 7.32 21.05
C GLY A 509 -6.78 6.24 21.59
N TYR A 510 -5.62 6.65 22.12
CA TYR A 510 -4.63 5.72 22.67
C TYR A 510 -5.12 5.03 23.93
N ARG A 511 -5.72 5.80 24.86
CA ARG A 511 -6.30 5.25 26.09
C ARG A 511 -7.42 4.26 25.77
N PHE A 512 -8.30 4.63 24.84
CA PHE A 512 -9.37 3.76 24.37
C PHE A 512 -8.81 2.42 23.85
N LEU A 513 -7.80 2.46 22.99
CA LEU A 513 -7.17 1.25 22.46
C LEU A 513 -6.54 0.39 23.56
N ALA A 514 -5.82 0.99 24.52
CA ALA A 514 -5.21 0.26 25.64
C ALA A 514 -6.27 -0.48 26.48
N GLU A 515 -7.37 0.19 26.82
CA GLU A 515 -8.51 -0.43 27.53
C GLU A 515 -9.08 -1.62 26.73
N GLN A 516 -9.23 -1.47 25.41
CA GLN A 516 -9.74 -2.56 24.57
C GLN A 516 -8.76 -3.72 24.45
N ILE A 517 -7.45 -3.46 24.36
CA ILE A 517 -6.42 -4.51 24.30
C ILE A 517 -6.42 -5.31 25.60
N MET A 518 -6.47 -4.65 26.76
CA MET A 518 -6.49 -5.33 28.06
C MET A 518 -7.71 -6.25 28.20
N LEU A 519 -8.88 -5.81 27.72
CA LEU A 519 -10.09 -6.64 27.71
C LEU A 519 -10.00 -7.80 26.69
N LEU A 520 -9.48 -7.52 25.50
CA LEU A 520 -9.33 -8.52 24.45
C LEU A 520 -8.28 -9.56 24.79
N ASP A 521 -7.26 -9.22 25.58
CA ASP A 521 -6.20 -10.14 26.01
C ASP A 521 -6.78 -11.34 26.77
N GLU A 522 -7.79 -11.10 27.61
CA GLU A 522 -8.48 -12.16 28.35
C GLU A 522 -9.42 -13.02 27.46
N LEU A 523 -9.97 -12.41 26.40
CA LEU A 523 -10.99 -13.04 25.55
C LEU A 523 -10.38 -13.75 24.33
N ASN A 524 -9.37 -13.13 23.73
CA ASN A 524 -8.73 -13.53 22.48
C ASN A 524 -7.35 -12.83 22.34
N PRO A 525 -6.29 -13.39 22.96
CA PRO A 525 -4.92 -12.88 22.90
C PRO A 525 -4.44 -12.50 21.49
N GLN A 526 -4.73 -13.33 20.49
CA GLN A 526 -4.30 -13.08 19.11
C GLN A 526 -4.94 -11.82 18.51
N VAL A 527 -6.21 -11.55 18.83
CA VAL A 527 -6.88 -10.32 18.37
C VAL A 527 -6.31 -9.11 19.10
N ALA A 528 -6.06 -9.23 20.41
CA ALA A 528 -5.44 -8.17 21.21
C ALA A 528 -4.04 -7.81 20.69
N ALA A 529 -3.20 -8.81 20.45
CA ALA A 529 -1.86 -8.66 19.90
C ALA A 529 -1.87 -7.94 18.54
N ARG A 530 -2.78 -8.30 17.63
CA ARG A 530 -2.93 -7.60 16.34
C ARG A 530 -3.36 -6.15 16.49
N MET A 531 -4.10 -5.79 17.54
CA MET A 531 -4.52 -4.40 17.76
C MET A 531 -3.35 -3.50 18.21
N LEU A 532 -2.30 -4.05 18.84
CA LEU A 532 -1.08 -3.30 19.16
C LEU A 532 -0.42 -2.70 17.92
N GLY A 533 -0.62 -3.29 16.73
CA GLY A 533 -0.06 -2.77 15.47
C GLY A 533 -0.34 -1.28 15.21
N ALA A 534 -1.44 -0.72 15.73
CA ALA A 534 -1.75 0.71 15.63
C ALA A 534 -0.76 1.61 16.40
N LEU A 535 0.03 1.07 17.33
CA LEU A 535 1.03 1.78 18.14
C LEU A 535 2.48 1.48 17.70
N ASN A 536 2.72 0.71 16.64
CA ASN A 536 4.08 0.33 16.19
C ASN A 536 4.99 1.56 15.98
N SER A 537 4.45 2.59 15.31
CA SER A 537 5.19 3.80 14.93
C SER A 537 5.25 4.88 16.02
N TRP A 538 4.95 4.57 17.29
CA TRP A 538 4.76 5.59 18.33
C TRP A 538 5.93 6.57 18.50
N ARG A 539 7.17 6.09 18.31
CA ARG A 539 8.40 6.91 18.41
C ARG A 539 8.58 7.94 17.29
N ARG A 540 7.78 7.89 16.23
CA ARG A 540 7.91 8.81 15.08
C ARG A 540 7.13 10.10 15.26
N TYR A 541 6.11 10.11 16.11
CA TYR A 541 5.24 11.27 16.29
C TYR A 541 5.92 12.37 17.09
N ASP A 542 5.27 13.52 17.23
CA ASP A 542 5.72 14.61 18.10
C ASP A 542 5.83 14.17 19.57
N SER A 543 6.58 14.93 20.38
CA SER A 543 6.89 14.58 21.77
C SER A 543 5.66 14.41 22.66
N GLU A 544 4.59 15.18 22.42
CA GLU A 544 3.35 15.09 23.19
C GLU A 544 2.63 13.77 22.91
N ARG A 545 2.44 13.43 21.63
CA ARG A 545 1.87 12.14 21.22
C ARG A 545 2.74 10.95 21.63
N GLN A 546 4.06 11.06 21.55
CA GLN A 546 4.98 10.02 22.04
C GLN A 546 4.73 9.71 23.53
N HIS A 547 4.65 10.74 24.36
CA HIS A 547 4.39 10.56 25.80
C HIS A 547 3.05 9.84 26.04
N LEU A 548 1.99 10.23 25.33
CA LEU A 548 0.66 9.64 25.47
C LEU A 548 0.59 8.19 24.97
N MET A 549 1.20 7.88 23.82
CA MET A 549 1.28 6.51 23.29
C MET A 549 2.13 5.61 24.17
N LYS A 550 3.26 6.11 24.69
CA LYS A 550 4.10 5.37 25.64
C LYS A 550 3.34 5.03 26.92
N ALA A 551 2.60 5.98 27.48
CA ALA A 551 1.76 5.73 28.65
C ALA A 551 0.70 4.65 28.40
N ALA A 552 0.10 4.62 27.19
CA ALA A 552 -0.83 3.57 26.79
C ALA A 552 -0.14 2.19 26.68
N LEU A 553 1.09 2.12 26.14
CA LEU A 553 1.88 0.89 26.08
C LEU A 553 2.29 0.39 27.48
N GLU A 554 2.74 1.30 28.36
CA GLU A 554 3.08 0.98 29.74
C GLU A 554 1.85 0.49 30.53
N MET A 555 0.67 1.07 30.28
CA MET A 555 -0.58 0.59 30.86
C MET A 555 -0.87 -0.87 30.46
N ILE A 556 -0.66 -1.23 29.19
CA ILE A 556 -0.84 -2.62 28.70
C ILE A 556 0.22 -3.54 29.32
N ALA A 557 1.49 -3.13 29.32
CA ALA A 557 2.60 -3.93 29.84
C ALA A 557 2.47 -4.23 31.34
N ASN A 558 1.83 -3.33 32.10
CA ASN A 558 1.60 -3.48 33.54
C ASN A 558 0.33 -4.28 33.90
N LYS A 559 -0.44 -4.76 32.91
CA LYS A 559 -1.59 -5.63 33.16
C LYS A 559 -1.12 -6.95 33.81
N GLN A 560 -1.79 -7.36 34.89
CA GLN A 560 -1.58 -8.68 35.49
C GLN A 560 -2.05 -9.78 34.53
N ASP A 561 -1.36 -10.92 34.55
CA ASP A 561 -1.67 -12.09 33.71
C ASP A 561 -1.76 -11.75 32.20
N LEU A 562 -0.76 -11.01 31.70
CA LEU A 562 -0.65 -10.67 30.28
C LEU A 562 -0.33 -11.93 29.46
N SER A 563 -1.06 -12.15 28.36
CA SER A 563 -0.78 -13.28 27.46
C SER A 563 0.59 -13.19 26.79
N ALA A 564 1.13 -14.34 26.36
CA ALA A 564 2.39 -14.38 25.62
C ALA A 564 2.31 -13.59 24.29
N ASP A 565 1.18 -13.67 23.57
CA ASP A 565 0.95 -12.94 22.33
C ASP A 565 1.12 -11.42 22.52
N VAL A 566 0.50 -10.85 23.57
CA VAL A 566 0.53 -9.41 23.86
C VAL A 566 1.86 -9.00 24.51
N TYR A 567 2.38 -9.82 25.42
CA TYR A 567 3.66 -9.59 26.10
C TYR A 567 4.83 -9.45 25.12
N GLU A 568 4.93 -10.35 24.14
CA GLU A 568 6.02 -10.32 23.14
C GLU A 568 6.05 -8.98 22.40
N ILE A 569 4.89 -8.52 21.91
CA ILE A 569 4.80 -7.30 21.10
C ILE A 569 5.03 -6.05 21.96
N VAL A 570 4.35 -5.92 23.10
CA VAL A 570 4.44 -4.70 23.93
C VAL A 570 5.86 -4.52 24.49
N THR A 571 6.53 -5.62 24.85
CA THR A 571 7.91 -5.58 25.37
C THR A 571 8.89 -5.13 24.29
N LYS A 572 8.77 -5.67 23.06
CA LYS A 572 9.57 -5.20 21.92
C LYS A 572 9.29 -3.73 21.60
N TYR A 573 8.03 -3.29 21.73
CA TYR A 573 7.67 -1.89 21.52
C TYR A 573 8.26 -0.94 22.55
N LEU A 574 8.42 -1.36 23.80
CA LEU A 574 8.99 -0.57 24.89
C LEU A 574 10.52 -0.70 25.03
N ALA A 575 11.14 -1.67 24.38
CA ALA A 575 12.60 -1.87 24.43
C ALA A 575 13.38 -0.62 23.99
N VAL A 576 14.51 -0.36 24.66
CA VAL A 576 15.43 0.72 24.28
C VAL A 576 16.13 0.33 22.97
N LYS A 577 16.28 1.27 22.04
CA LYS A 577 16.99 1.06 20.77
C LYS A 577 18.46 0.73 21.00
#